data_AF-A0A662AFZ4-F1
#
_entry.id   AF-A0A662AFZ4-F1
#
_cell.length_a   1.000
_cell.length_b   1.000
_cell.length_c   1.000
_cell.angle_alpha   90.00
_cell.angle_beta   90.00
_cell.angle_gamma   90.00
#
_symmetry.space_group_name_H-M   'P 1'
#
loop_
_entity.id
_entity.type
_entity.pdbx_description
1 polymer ?
#
loop_
_entity_poly.entity_id
_entity_poly.type
_entity_poly.pdbx_seq_one_letter_code
_entity_poly.pdbx_strand_id
1 'polypeptide(L)'
;MIEVRWHGRGGQGGFTVSRLLGMSAALFENKYAMAFPSFGPERRGAPVLAFTRIDKHKITDRSEVKECDYVVVMDETLINKHITDGLKNDGTILINTKNPEKYSDVLKDCKVVSIDATSIALDILKRPITNTAMFGALVAVSNVVSLDSALKSIETEMKPSLVPKNIELIKKSYEIIKGGYNE
;
A
#
# COMPACT_ATOMS: atom_id res chain seq x y z
N MET A 1 3.92 6.84 15.91
CA MET A 1 4.26 6.73 14.49
C MET A 1 3.63 5.48 13.89
N ILE A 2 3.03 5.62 12.71
CA ILE A 2 2.64 4.51 11.83
C ILE A 2 3.66 4.41 10.71
N GLU A 3 4.13 3.21 10.43
CA GLU A 3 5.12 2.90 9.41
C GLU A 3 4.60 1.83 8.45
N VAL A 4 4.67 2.14 7.16
CA VAL A 4 4.22 1.26 6.07
C VAL A 4 5.40 0.95 5.17
N ARG A 5 5.63 -0.33 4.92
CA ARG A 5 6.62 -0.83 3.97
C ARG A 5 5.94 -1.42 2.74
N TRP A 6 6.17 -0.79 1.60
CA TRP A 6 5.62 -1.17 0.31
C TRP A 6 6.62 -2.03 -0.45
N HIS A 7 6.17 -3.20 -0.90
CA HIS A 7 6.90 -4.14 -1.74
C HIS A 7 6.26 -4.15 -3.12
N GLY A 8 7.06 -3.88 -4.14
CA GLY A 8 6.62 -3.94 -5.53
C GLY A 8 7.78 -4.13 -6.48
N ARG A 9 7.49 -4.03 -7.78
CA ARG A 9 8.51 -4.05 -8.82
C ARG A 9 8.71 -2.66 -9.41
N GLY A 10 9.92 -2.38 -9.89
CA GLY A 10 10.25 -1.15 -10.59
C GLY A 10 9.25 -0.89 -11.73
N GLY A 11 8.51 0.23 -11.64
CA GLY A 11 7.45 0.59 -12.59
C GLY A 11 6.02 0.23 -12.16
N GLN A 12 5.80 -0.49 -11.06
CA GLN A 12 4.46 -0.78 -10.51
C GLN A 12 3.88 0.39 -9.69
N GLY A 13 4.67 1.43 -9.42
CA GLY A 13 4.20 2.63 -8.71
C GLY A 13 4.22 2.53 -7.18
N GLY A 14 5.12 1.73 -6.61
CA GLY A 14 5.28 1.59 -5.15
C GLY A 14 5.65 2.89 -4.44
N PHE A 15 6.59 3.66 -5.00
CA PHE A 15 6.91 4.98 -4.47
C PHE A 15 5.77 5.99 -4.68
N THR A 16 5.04 5.88 -5.79
CA THR A 16 3.87 6.73 -6.05
C THR A 16 2.80 6.54 -4.97
N VAL A 17 2.45 5.30 -4.63
CA VAL A 17 1.45 5.05 -3.58
C VAL A 17 1.94 5.42 -2.19
N SER A 18 3.23 5.20 -1.89
CA SER A 18 3.85 5.68 -0.65
C SER A 18 3.71 7.21 -0.50
N ARG A 19 3.93 7.97 -1.58
CA ARG A 19 3.73 9.43 -1.60
C ARG A 19 2.27 9.81 -1.42
N LEU A 20 1.35 9.14 -2.11
CA LEU A 20 -0.10 9.41 -2.02
C LEU A 20 -0.61 9.22 -0.58
N LEU A 21 -0.19 8.15 0.10
CA LEU A 21 -0.51 7.94 1.51
C LEU A 21 0.05 9.08 2.39
N GLY A 22 1.31 9.47 2.17
CA GLY A 22 1.92 10.58 2.91
C GLY A 22 1.21 11.92 2.68
N MET A 23 0.87 12.23 1.42
CA MET A 23 0.10 13.42 1.06
C MET A 23 -1.29 13.42 1.67
N SER A 24 -1.95 12.26 1.71
CA SER A 24 -3.27 12.11 2.35
C SER A 24 -3.22 12.56 3.81
N ALA A 25 -2.21 12.10 4.55
CA ALA A 25 -2.03 12.45 5.95
C ALA A 25 -1.58 13.91 6.14
N ALA A 26 -0.61 14.37 5.35
CA ALA A 26 0.02 15.67 5.54
C ALA A 26 -0.84 16.85 5.08
N LEU A 27 -1.55 16.71 3.96
CA LEU A 27 -2.30 17.81 3.35
C LEU A 27 -3.74 17.89 3.87
N PHE A 28 -4.33 16.75 4.26
CA PHE A 28 -5.77 16.69 4.55
C PHE A 28 -6.11 16.27 5.98
N GLU A 29 -5.14 15.84 6.79
CA GLU A 29 -5.41 15.35 8.16
C GLU A 29 -4.54 15.96 9.25
N ASN A 30 -3.80 17.03 8.95
CA ASN A 30 -2.94 17.73 9.91
C ASN A 30 -1.95 16.81 10.65
N LYS A 31 -1.43 15.81 9.93
CA LYS A 31 -0.37 14.89 10.40
C LYS A 31 0.95 15.25 9.74
N TYR A 32 2.05 14.73 10.27
CA TYR A 32 3.34 14.76 9.59
C TYR A 32 3.52 13.45 8.84
N ALA A 33 4.07 13.52 7.63
CA ALA A 33 4.39 12.33 6.86
C ALA A 33 5.74 12.44 6.14
N MET A 34 6.39 11.29 5.95
CA MET A 34 7.53 11.14 5.06
C MET A 34 7.34 9.93 4.16
N ALA A 35 7.66 10.09 2.89
CA ALA A 35 7.61 9.03 1.88
C ALA A 35 8.95 9.00 1.15
N PHE A 36 9.60 7.84 1.13
CA PHE A 36 10.91 7.68 0.47
C PHE A 36 11.06 6.27 -0.10
N PRO A 37 11.76 6.12 -1.23
CA PRO A 37 12.03 4.81 -1.79
C PRO A 37 13.30 4.20 -1.17
N SER A 38 13.44 2.87 -1.32
CA SER A 38 14.74 2.19 -1.23
C SER A 38 14.88 1.29 -2.45
N PHE A 39 15.77 1.70 -3.35
CA PHE A 39 16.19 0.96 -4.52
C PHE A 39 17.63 1.35 -4.87
N GLY A 40 18.38 0.37 -5.39
CA GLY A 40 19.72 0.58 -5.92
C GLY A 40 19.70 1.09 -7.38
N PRO A 41 20.78 0.88 -8.17
CA PRO A 41 20.81 1.18 -9.62
C PRO A 41 19.94 0.21 -10.45
N GLU A 42 18.83 -0.25 -9.88
CA GLU A 42 18.05 -1.39 -10.33
C GLU A 42 17.18 -1.06 -11.55
N ARG A 43 17.01 -2.06 -12.44
CA ARG A 43 16.25 -1.93 -13.69
C ARG A 43 14.75 -2.08 -13.44
N ARG A 44 13.93 -1.65 -14.40
CA ARG A 44 12.48 -1.91 -14.44
C ARG A 44 12.20 -3.40 -14.19
N GLY A 45 11.23 -3.69 -13.32
CA GLY A 45 10.86 -5.07 -12.96
C GLY A 45 11.61 -5.66 -11.76
N ALA A 46 12.75 -5.07 -11.34
CA ALA A 46 13.43 -5.49 -10.13
C ALA A 46 12.56 -5.25 -8.87
N PRO A 47 12.67 -6.07 -7.82
CA PRO A 47 12.08 -5.77 -6.52
C PRO A 47 12.52 -4.38 -6.04
N VAL A 48 11.58 -3.56 -5.60
CA VAL A 48 11.83 -2.23 -5.05
C VAL A 48 11.00 -2.04 -3.79
N LEU A 49 11.57 -1.29 -2.85
CA LEU A 49 10.88 -0.91 -1.62
C LEU A 49 10.49 0.56 -1.67
N ALA A 50 9.40 0.88 -0.98
CA ALA A 50 9.11 2.24 -0.57
C ALA A 50 8.59 2.24 0.86
N PHE A 51 8.74 3.37 1.52
CA PHE A 51 8.39 3.52 2.92
C PHE A 51 7.51 4.74 3.10
N THR A 52 6.54 4.65 4.00
CA THR A 52 5.74 5.79 4.46
C THR A 52 5.77 5.81 5.98
N ARG A 53 6.15 6.95 6.55
CA ARG A 53 5.98 7.24 7.98
C ARG A 53 4.90 8.29 8.16
N ILE A 54 4.02 8.10 9.13
CA ILE A 54 2.98 9.06 9.52
C ILE A 54 2.99 9.24 11.04
N ASP A 55 2.98 10.47 11.52
CA ASP A 55 2.92 10.77 12.96
C ASP A 55 2.10 12.05 13.23
N LYS A 56 1.61 12.20 14.46
CA LYS A 56 1.02 13.45 14.96
C LYS A 56 2.09 14.51 15.23
N HIS A 57 3.34 14.11 15.40
CA HIS A 57 4.47 15.00 15.64
C HIS A 57 5.46 15.02 14.46
N LYS A 58 6.28 16.07 14.37
CA LYS A 58 7.29 16.21 13.32
C LYS A 58 8.23 15.01 13.28
N ILE A 59 8.34 14.37 12.11
CA ILE A 59 9.21 13.21 11.90
C ILE A 59 10.61 13.70 11.53
N THR A 60 11.62 13.29 12.30
CA THR A 60 13.04 13.61 12.05
C THR A 60 13.83 12.42 11.52
N ASP A 61 13.36 11.20 11.73
CA ASP A 61 14.02 9.97 11.29
C ASP A 61 13.80 9.70 9.80
N ARG A 62 14.91 9.72 9.05
CA ARG A 62 14.98 9.47 7.60
C ARG A 62 15.66 8.14 7.25
N SER A 63 15.96 7.31 8.25
CA SER A 63 16.57 6.00 8.04
C SER A 63 15.57 5.03 7.40
N GLU A 64 16.05 3.92 6.86
CA GLU A 64 15.16 2.84 6.38
C GLU A 64 14.26 2.32 7.51
N VAL A 65 13.04 1.90 7.15
CA VAL A 65 12.08 1.34 8.10
C VAL A 65 12.52 -0.07 8.48
N LYS A 66 13.01 -0.22 9.71
CA LYS A 66 13.41 -1.51 10.29
C LYS A 66 12.23 -2.30 10.85
N GLU A 67 11.28 -1.60 11.45
CA GLU A 67 10.05 -2.16 11.98
C GLU A 67 8.84 -1.43 11.40
N CYS A 68 7.75 -2.14 11.09
CA CYS A 68 6.57 -1.55 10.46
C CYS A 68 5.26 -2.12 10.98
N ASP A 69 4.22 -1.28 10.95
CA ASP A 69 2.84 -1.66 11.30
C ASP A 69 2.16 -2.37 10.12
N TYR A 70 2.55 -2.01 8.89
CA TYR A 70 1.99 -2.58 7.67
C TYR A 70 3.05 -2.96 6.65
N VAL A 71 2.96 -4.17 6.13
CA VAL A 71 3.65 -4.58 4.91
C VAL A 71 2.62 -4.68 3.79
N VAL A 72 2.83 -3.98 2.68
CA VAL A 72 1.95 -4.03 1.51
C VAL A 72 2.69 -4.64 0.33
N VAL A 73 2.25 -5.80 -0.14
CA VAL A 73 2.88 -6.53 -1.25
C VAL A 73 2.00 -6.42 -2.49
N MET A 74 2.43 -5.60 -3.45
CA MET A 74 1.67 -5.32 -4.68
C MET A 74 1.80 -6.41 -5.74
N ASP A 75 2.75 -7.34 -5.56
CA ASP A 75 3.05 -8.43 -6.47
C ASP A 75 3.43 -9.68 -5.66
N GLU A 76 2.58 -10.70 -5.69
CA GLU A 76 2.76 -11.92 -4.91
C GLU A 76 4.07 -12.67 -5.21
N THR A 77 4.70 -12.44 -6.37
CA THR A 77 6.00 -13.06 -6.71
C THR A 77 7.15 -12.57 -5.84
N LEU A 78 6.93 -11.53 -5.02
CA LEU A 78 7.89 -11.01 -4.05
C LEU A 78 7.79 -11.72 -2.69
N ILE A 79 6.72 -12.48 -2.45
CA ILE A 79 6.50 -13.19 -1.19
C ILE A 79 7.55 -14.29 -1.06
N ASN A 80 8.39 -14.15 -0.03
CA ASN A 80 9.45 -15.08 0.33
C ASN A 80 9.54 -15.16 1.87
N LYS A 81 10.40 -16.03 2.40
CA LYS A 81 10.55 -16.27 3.85
C LYS A 81 10.89 -15.03 4.70
N HIS A 82 11.38 -13.95 4.08
CA HIS A 82 11.78 -12.69 4.74
C HIS A 82 10.76 -11.56 4.56
N ILE A 83 9.61 -11.81 3.90
CA ILE A 83 8.66 -10.75 3.54
C ILE A 83 8.09 -10.04 4.79
N THR A 84 8.01 -10.76 5.90
CA THR A 84 7.51 -10.30 7.20
C THR A 84 8.62 -9.80 8.13
N ASP A 85 9.89 -9.79 7.73
CA ASP A 85 11.00 -9.37 8.59
C ASP A 85 10.79 -7.92 9.06
N GLY A 86 10.68 -7.70 10.37
CA GLY A 86 10.39 -6.37 10.94
C GLY A 86 8.91 -5.97 10.88
N LEU A 87 7.99 -6.86 10.52
CA LEU A 87 6.57 -6.63 10.81
C LEU A 87 6.35 -6.79 12.32
N LYS A 88 5.71 -5.82 12.96
CA LYS A 88 5.38 -5.88 14.39
C LYS A 88 4.40 -7.03 14.67
N ASN A 89 4.35 -7.50 15.93
CA ASN A 89 3.48 -8.61 16.34
C ASN A 89 1.99 -8.36 16.08
N ASP A 90 1.54 -7.10 16.20
CA ASP A 90 0.19 -6.64 15.89
C ASP A 90 0.07 -6.06 14.46
N GLY A 91 1.14 -6.15 13.69
CA GLY A 91 1.23 -5.65 12.33
C GLY A 91 0.40 -6.49 11.36
N THR A 92 0.02 -5.87 10.25
CA THR A 92 -0.77 -6.51 9.20
C THR A 92 0.00 -6.56 7.89
N ILE A 93 -0.01 -7.72 7.23
CA ILE A 93 0.47 -7.87 5.87
C ILE A 93 -0.70 -7.88 4.89
N LEU A 94 -0.71 -6.95 3.96
CA LEU A 94 -1.68 -6.83 2.88
C LEU A 94 -1.06 -7.29 1.56
N ILE A 95 -1.60 -8.34 0.94
CA ILE A 95 -1.03 -8.97 -0.25
C ILE A 95 -1.97 -8.94 -1.46
N ASN A 96 -1.43 -8.66 -2.64
CA ASN A 96 -2.14 -8.77 -3.91
C ASN A 96 -2.10 -10.22 -4.41
N THR A 97 -3.14 -11.00 -4.14
CA THR A 97 -3.27 -12.38 -4.63
C THR A 97 -4.74 -12.83 -4.64
N LYS A 98 -5.04 -13.80 -5.50
CA LYS A 98 -6.31 -14.57 -5.48
C LYS A 98 -6.29 -15.72 -4.48
N ASN A 99 -5.10 -16.21 -4.13
CA ASN A 99 -4.88 -17.50 -3.48
C ASN A 99 -3.99 -17.33 -2.24
N PRO A 100 -4.45 -16.62 -1.19
CA PRO A 100 -3.65 -16.35 0.01
C PRO A 100 -3.18 -17.62 0.73
N GLU A 101 -3.94 -18.71 0.64
CA GLU A 101 -3.64 -20.01 1.25
C GLU A 101 -2.31 -20.60 0.78
N LYS A 102 -1.87 -20.27 -0.44
CA LYS A 102 -0.56 -20.64 -0.98
C LYS A 102 0.61 -20.13 -0.13
N TYR A 103 0.40 -19.07 0.63
CA TYR A 103 1.43 -18.41 1.44
C TYR A 103 1.25 -18.64 2.94
N SER A 104 0.34 -19.55 3.32
CA SER A 104 0.04 -19.88 4.72
C SER A 104 1.29 -20.27 5.51
N ASP A 105 2.19 -21.10 4.96
CA ASP A 105 3.44 -21.50 5.64
C ASP A 105 4.36 -20.31 5.97
N VAL A 106 4.38 -19.30 5.10
CA VAL A 106 5.24 -18.11 5.24
C VAL A 106 4.59 -17.05 6.12
N LEU A 107 3.26 -16.99 6.15
CA LEU A 107 2.49 -15.91 6.79
C LEU A 107 1.66 -16.37 8.00
N LYS A 108 1.85 -17.61 8.48
CA LYS A 108 1.05 -18.24 9.54
C LYS A 108 0.96 -17.43 10.85
N ASP A 109 2.00 -16.68 11.19
CA ASP A 109 2.10 -15.92 12.44
C ASP A 109 1.76 -14.44 12.25
N CYS A 110 1.19 -14.07 11.10
CA CYS A 110 0.88 -12.70 10.74
C CYS A 110 -0.62 -12.50 10.55
N LYS A 111 -1.10 -11.29 10.82
CA LYS A 111 -2.42 -10.88 10.37
C LYS A 111 -2.38 -10.63 8.86
N VAL A 112 -2.94 -11.57 8.09
CA VAL A 112 -2.94 -11.51 6.61
C VAL A 112 -4.24 -10.92 6.12
N VAL A 113 -4.15 -9.96 5.21
CA VAL A 113 -5.26 -9.48 4.40
C VAL A 113 -4.88 -9.65 2.93
N SER A 114 -5.77 -10.18 2.11
CA SER A 114 -5.53 -10.34 0.67
C SER A 114 -6.60 -9.68 -0.16
N ILE A 115 -6.21 -9.22 -1.34
CA ILE A 115 -7.12 -8.71 -2.36
C ILE A 115 -6.59 -9.07 -3.74
N ASP A 116 -7.49 -9.39 -4.67
CA ASP A 116 -7.15 -9.56 -6.08
C ASP A 116 -7.11 -8.20 -6.79
N ALA A 117 -6.16 -7.35 -6.38
CA ALA A 117 -5.97 -6.02 -6.96
C ALA A 117 -5.66 -6.08 -8.46
N THR A 118 -5.04 -7.17 -8.92
CA THR A 118 -4.73 -7.39 -10.34
C THR A 118 -5.98 -7.46 -11.21
N SER A 119 -6.96 -8.31 -10.88
CA SER A 119 -8.19 -8.37 -11.67
C SER A 119 -9.02 -7.08 -11.55
N ILE A 120 -9.09 -6.48 -10.36
CA ILE A 120 -9.82 -5.20 -10.19
C ILE A 120 -9.22 -4.10 -11.08
N ALA A 121 -7.88 -4.00 -11.14
CA ALA A 121 -7.19 -3.05 -12.00
C ALA A 121 -7.41 -3.37 -13.49
N LEU A 122 -7.38 -4.64 -13.89
CA LEU A 122 -7.68 -5.05 -15.26
C LEU A 122 -9.12 -4.70 -15.67
N ASP A 123 -10.08 -4.81 -14.77
CA ASP A 123 -11.47 -4.47 -15.06
C ASP A 123 -11.67 -2.97 -15.30
N ILE A 124 -11.10 -2.12 -14.43
CA ILE A 124 -11.32 -0.66 -14.43
C ILE A 124 -10.32 0.06 -15.35
N LEU A 125 -9.04 -0.20 -15.15
CA LEU A 125 -7.94 0.48 -15.86
C LEU A 125 -7.63 -0.16 -17.21
N LYS A 126 -8.08 -1.40 -17.45
CA LYS A 126 -7.68 -2.22 -18.61
C LYS A 126 -6.17 -2.49 -18.65
N ARG A 127 -5.50 -2.36 -17.49
CA ARG A 127 -4.06 -2.55 -17.30
C ARG A 127 -3.80 -3.08 -15.89
N PRO A 128 -2.80 -3.96 -15.68
CA PRO A 128 -2.47 -4.52 -14.37
C PRO A 128 -1.65 -3.54 -13.52
N ILE A 129 -2.16 -2.33 -13.30
CA ILE A 129 -1.54 -1.31 -12.45
C ILE A 129 -2.25 -1.31 -11.11
N THR A 130 -1.64 -1.95 -10.11
CA THR A 130 -2.32 -2.35 -8.86
C THR A 130 -2.12 -1.38 -7.71
N ASN A 131 -1.22 -0.39 -7.84
CA ASN A 131 -0.82 0.47 -6.73
C ASN A 131 -1.98 1.22 -6.05
N THR A 132 -2.91 1.81 -6.80
CA THR A 132 -4.07 2.53 -6.21
C THR A 132 -5.15 1.58 -5.70
N ALA A 133 -5.28 0.37 -6.24
CA ALA A 133 -6.12 -0.65 -5.63
C ALA A 133 -5.60 -1.05 -4.24
N MET A 134 -4.28 -1.34 -4.16
CA MET A 134 -3.61 -1.65 -2.89
C MET A 134 -3.64 -0.48 -1.92
N PHE A 135 -3.64 0.76 -2.41
CA PHE A 135 -3.84 1.94 -1.58
C PHE A 135 -5.21 1.94 -0.91
N GLY A 136 -6.29 1.77 -1.68
CA GLY A 136 -7.65 1.73 -1.14
C GLY A 136 -7.84 0.59 -0.14
N ALA A 137 -7.26 -0.57 -0.42
CA ALA A 137 -7.25 -1.70 0.51
C ALA A 137 -6.51 -1.37 1.82
N LEU A 138 -5.32 -0.76 1.76
CA LEU A 138 -4.60 -0.35 2.97
C LEU A 138 -5.41 0.66 3.80
N VAL A 139 -6.05 1.63 3.15
CA VAL A 139 -6.89 2.63 3.82
C VAL A 139 -8.04 1.95 4.56
N ALA A 140 -8.68 0.95 3.95
CA ALA A 140 -9.75 0.18 4.58
C ALA A 140 -9.29 -0.66 5.79
N VAL A 141 -8.12 -1.31 5.68
CA VAL A 141 -7.56 -2.14 6.76
C VAL A 141 -7.10 -1.28 7.94
N SER A 142 -6.37 -0.21 7.66
CA SER A 142 -5.62 0.53 8.68
C SER A 142 -6.38 1.70 9.30
N ASN A 143 -7.31 2.30 8.57
CA ASN A 143 -7.89 3.63 8.88
C ASN A 143 -6.82 4.69 9.22
N VAL A 144 -5.58 4.54 8.70
CA VAL A 144 -4.47 5.48 8.97
C VAL A 144 -4.79 6.89 8.45
N VAL A 145 -5.56 6.94 7.37
CA VAL A 145 -6.21 8.12 6.80
C VAL A 145 -7.65 7.75 6.42
N SER A 146 -8.49 8.75 6.29
CA SER A 146 -9.85 8.65 5.77
C SER A 146 -9.86 8.35 4.27
N LEU A 147 -10.92 7.68 3.80
CA LEU A 147 -11.14 7.45 2.37
C LEU A 147 -11.19 8.79 1.61
N ASP A 148 -11.88 9.80 2.13
CA ASP A 148 -11.95 11.13 1.52
C ASP A 148 -10.57 11.77 1.30
N SER A 149 -9.69 11.72 2.32
CA SER A 149 -8.31 12.22 2.20
C SER A 149 -7.50 11.44 1.17
N ALA A 150 -7.70 10.12 1.10
CA ALA A 150 -7.09 9.28 0.08
C ALA A 150 -7.53 9.70 -1.33
N LEU A 151 -8.81 9.96 -1.55
CA LEU A 151 -9.33 10.41 -2.86
C LEU A 151 -8.80 11.81 -3.23
N LYS A 152 -8.78 12.76 -2.29
CA LYS A 152 -8.21 14.11 -2.51
C LYS A 152 -6.73 14.06 -2.88
N SER A 153 -5.96 13.11 -2.35
CA SER A 153 -4.56 12.93 -2.73
C SER A 153 -4.39 12.53 -4.19
N ILE A 154 -5.32 11.73 -4.73
CA ILE A 154 -5.33 11.34 -6.15
C ILE A 154 -5.63 12.54 -7.04
N GLU A 155 -6.65 13.32 -6.67
CA GLU A 155 -7.03 14.54 -7.39
C GLU A 155 -5.88 15.56 -7.45
N THR A 156 -5.05 15.60 -6.41
CA THR A 156 -3.93 16.53 -6.28
C THR A 156 -2.70 16.10 -7.08
N GLU A 157 -2.29 14.82 -6.98
CA GLU A 157 -1.01 14.34 -7.53
C GLU A 157 -1.13 13.80 -8.96
N MET A 158 -2.29 13.24 -9.34
CA MET A 158 -2.44 12.57 -10.62
C MET A 158 -2.91 13.49 -11.74
N LYS A 159 -2.57 13.12 -12.99
CA LYS A 159 -3.09 13.80 -14.17
C LYS A 159 -4.63 13.71 -14.19
N PRO A 160 -5.36 14.78 -14.58
CA PRO A 160 -6.83 14.79 -14.57
C PRO A 160 -7.47 13.62 -15.32
N SER A 161 -6.87 13.17 -16.42
CA SER A 161 -7.36 12.02 -17.20
C SER A 161 -7.28 10.67 -16.48
N LEU A 162 -6.44 10.55 -15.44
CA LEU A 162 -6.26 9.34 -14.66
C LEU A 162 -7.15 9.32 -13.40
N VAL A 163 -7.57 10.48 -12.92
CA VAL A 163 -8.26 10.64 -11.63
C VAL A 163 -9.55 9.80 -11.54
N PRO A 164 -10.52 9.86 -12.49
CA PRO A 164 -11.81 9.20 -12.31
C PRO A 164 -11.68 7.69 -12.10
N LYS A 165 -10.85 7.04 -12.92
CA LYS A 165 -10.65 5.59 -12.83
C LYS A 165 -9.85 5.17 -11.59
N ASN A 166 -8.90 5.99 -11.14
CA ASN A 166 -8.15 5.68 -9.91
C ASN A 166 -9.01 5.88 -8.65
N ILE A 167 -9.91 6.87 -8.64
CA ILE A 167 -10.92 7.04 -7.59
C ILE A 167 -11.84 5.82 -7.55
N GLU A 168 -12.36 5.39 -8.69
CA GLU A 168 -13.21 4.19 -8.79
C GLU A 168 -12.47 2.95 -8.25
N LEU A 169 -11.21 2.76 -8.65
CA LEU A 169 -10.37 1.65 -8.22
C LEU A 169 -10.13 1.63 -6.70
N ILE A 170 -9.85 2.80 -6.09
CA ILE A 170 -9.69 2.94 -4.64
C ILE A 170 -10.99 2.61 -3.92
N LYS A 171 -12.11 3.18 -4.35
CA LYS A 171 -13.42 2.94 -3.72
C LYS A 171 -13.80 1.46 -3.77
N LYS A 172 -13.70 0.83 -4.94
CA LYS A 172 -13.99 -0.60 -5.10
C LYS A 172 -13.10 -1.47 -4.21
N SER A 173 -11.80 -1.17 -4.13
CA SER A 173 -10.87 -1.93 -3.29
C SER A 173 -11.16 -1.72 -1.79
N TYR A 174 -11.48 -0.48 -1.39
CA TYR A 174 -11.87 -0.14 -0.02
C TYR A 174 -13.15 -0.88 0.40
N GLU A 175 -14.17 -0.90 -0.47
CA GLU A 175 -15.45 -1.56 -0.25
C GLU A 175 -15.30 -3.09 -0.14
N ILE A 176 -14.52 -3.72 -1.02
CA ILE A 176 -14.23 -5.16 -0.96
C ILE A 176 -13.63 -5.53 0.39
N ILE A 177 -12.64 -4.76 0.85
CA ILE A 177 -12.02 -5.02 2.16
C ILE A 177 -13.02 -4.80 3.29
N LYS A 178 -13.74 -3.66 3.35
CA LYS A 178 -14.70 -3.41 4.44
C LYS A 178 -15.89 -4.39 4.45
N GLY A 179 -16.36 -4.81 3.28
CA GLY A 179 -17.45 -5.77 3.14
C GLY A 179 -17.06 -7.19 3.54
N GLY A 180 -15.81 -7.59 3.29
CA GLY A 180 -15.25 -8.88 3.72
C GLY A 180 -14.65 -8.89 5.13
N TYR A 181 -14.51 -7.73 5.79
CA TYR A 181 -14.00 -7.63 7.17
C TYR A 181 -15.10 -7.68 8.25
N ASN A 182 -16.36 -7.85 7.84
CA ASN A 182 -17.52 -7.98 8.73
C ASN A 182 -17.97 -9.45 8.86
N GLU A 183 -17.02 -10.38 8.97
CA GLU A 183 -17.26 -11.75 9.44
C GLU A 183 -16.52 -11.99 10.76
#